data_AF-A0A357M6D6-F1
#
_entry.id   AF-A0A357M6D6-F1
#
_cell.length_a   1.000
_cell.length_b   1.000
_cell.length_c   1.000
_cell.angle_alpha   90.00
_cell.angle_beta   90.00
_cell.angle_gamma   90.00
#
_symmetry.space_group_name_H-M   'P 1'
#
loop_
_entity.id
_entity.type
_entity.pdbx_description
1 polymer ?
#
loop_
_entity_poly.entity_id
_entity_poly.type
_entity_poly.pdbx_seq_one_letter_code
_entity_poly.pdbx_strand_id
1 'polypeptide(L)' 'GRGAIILQHGGGGPGSHLQGTIQALPEVITIMRKRGYTFVTVPQLIQVSKSK' A
#
# COMPACT_ATOMS: atom_id res chain seq x y z
N GLY A 1 -1.68 2.32 -18.07
CA GLY A 1 -2.54 3.29 -17.36
C GLY A 1 -1.71 4.05 -16.33
N ARG A 2 -2.22 5.16 -15.79
CA ARG A 2 -1.58 5.86 -14.66
C ARG A 2 -1.68 4.99 -13.40
N GLY A 3 -0.63 4.92 -12.60
CA GLY A 3 -0.65 4.16 -11.34
C GLY A 3 -1.49 4.83 -10.25
N ALA A 4 -1.64 4.16 -9.11
CA ALA A 4 -2.39 4.66 -7.95
C ALA A 4 -1.54 4.59 -6.67
N ILE A 5 -1.75 5.54 -5.77
CA ILE A 5 -1.17 5.54 -4.42
C ILE A 5 -2.30 5.27 -3.43
N ILE A 6 -2.13 4.24 -2.61
CA ILE A 6 -3.11 3.84 -1.58
C ILE A 6 -2.56 4.28 -0.22
N LEU A 7 -3.35 5.03 0.54
CA LEU A 7 -3.03 5.45 1.90
C LEU A 7 -3.59 4.43 2.91
N GLN A 8 -2.73 3.90 3.77
CA GLN A 8 -3.10 3.08 4.92
C GLN A 8 -2.31 3.53 6.14
N HIS A 9 -2.89 3.37 7.33
CA HIS A 9 -2.20 3.62 8.60
C HIS A 9 -1.64 2.30 9.15
N GLY A 10 -0.38 2.31 9.59
CA GLY A 10 0.30 1.19 10.26
C GLY A 10 0.51 1.40 11.76
N GLY A 11 0.07 2.54 12.30
CA GLY A 11 0.11 2.89 13.71
C GLY A 11 -0.96 3.93 14.02
N GLY A 12 -1.51 3.89 15.21
CA GLY A 12 -2.50 4.87 15.68
C GLY A 12 -2.31 5.16 17.17
N GLY A 13 -2.99 6.20 17.66
CA GLY A 13 -2.92 6.61 19.06
C GLY A 13 -3.62 5.63 20.01
N PRO A 14 -3.64 5.94 21.33
CA PRO A 14 -4.41 5.19 22.31
C PRO A 14 -5.85 4.94 21.84
N GLY A 15 -6.30 3.69 21.90
CA GLY A 15 -7.65 3.29 21.44
C GLY A 15 -7.79 3.05 19.93
N SER A 16 -6.70 3.13 19.15
CA SER A 16 -6.74 2.76 17.73
C SER A 16 -6.74 1.24 17.54
N HIS A 17 -7.60 0.77 16.64
CA HIS A 17 -7.73 -0.65 16.28
C HIS A 17 -7.63 -0.82 14.76
N LEU A 18 -6.46 -1.26 14.29
CA LEU A 18 -6.17 -1.43 12.86
C LEU A 18 -6.14 -2.91 12.43
N GLN A 19 -6.66 -3.84 13.25
CA GLN A 19 -6.51 -5.27 12.98
C GLN A 19 -7.17 -5.69 11.67
N GLY A 20 -8.34 -5.13 11.35
CA GLY A 20 -9.03 -5.41 10.08
C GLY A 20 -8.21 -4.99 8.86
N THR A 21 -7.53 -3.84 8.93
CA THR A 21 -6.65 -3.37 7.86
C THR A 21 -5.48 -4.34 7.64
N ILE A 22 -4.85 -4.80 8.72
CA ILE A 22 -3.72 -5.74 8.66
C ILE A 22 -4.18 -7.10 8.10
N GLN A 23 -5.32 -7.59 8.57
CA GLN A 23 -5.90 -8.87 8.15
C GLN A 23 -6.31 -8.87 6.67
N ALA A 24 -6.73 -7.72 6.13
CA ALA A 24 -7.12 -7.60 4.72
C ALA A 24 -5.93 -7.52 3.75
N LEU A 25 -4.72 -7.13 4.21
CA LEU A 25 -3.56 -6.92 3.34
C LEU A 25 -3.21 -8.13 2.45
N PRO A 26 -3.12 -9.37 2.96
CA PRO A 26 -2.77 -10.53 2.13
C PRO A 26 -3.75 -10.76 0.97
N GLU A 27 -5.04 -10.61 1.24
CA GLU A 27 -6.11 -10.80 0.25
C GLU A 27 -6.07 -9.70 -0.82
N VAL A 28 -6.00 -8.43 -0.40
CA VAL A 28 -5.90 -7.27 -1.31
C VAL A 28 -4.69 -7.38 -2.22
N ILE A 29 -3.51 -7.70 -1.67
CA ILE A 29 -2.28 -7.87 -2.45
C ILE A 29 -2.44 -9.01 -3.47
N THR A 30 -3.03 -10.13 -3.07
CA THR A 30 -3.25 -11.30 -3.94
C THR A 30 -4.19 -10.96 -5.10
N ILE A 31 -5.32 -10.32 -4.81
CA ILE A 31 -6.31 -9.94 -5.84
C ILE A 31 -5.69 -8.94 -6.82
N MET A 32 -4.97 -7.93 -6.33
CA MET A 32 -4.35 -6.92 -7.19
C MET A 32 -3.27 -7.53 -8.10
N ARG A 33 -2.44 -8.43 -7.57
CA ARG A 33 -1.46 -9.16 -8.40
C ARG A 33 -2.13 -10.01 -9.47
N LYS A 34 -3.21 -10.74 -9.13
CA LYS A 34 -4.00 -11.53 -10.10
C LYS A 34 -4.62 -10.67 -11.21
N ARG A 35 -4.96 -9.41 -10.91
CA ARG A 35 -5.47 -8.43 -11.90
C ARG A 35 -4.37 -7.80 -12.75
N GLY A 36 -3.10 -8.18 -12.57
CA GLY A 36 -1.96 -7.68 -13.35
C GLY A 36 -1.33 -6.40 -12.80
N TYR A 37 -1.63 -6.01 -11.55
CA TYR A 37 -0.96 -4.88 -10.91
C TYR A 37 0.39 -5.28 -10.30
N THR A 38 1.36 -4.38 -10.44
CA THR A 38 2.66 -4.47 -9.75
C THR A 38 2.70 -3.46 -8.63
N PHE A 39 3.08 -3.91 -7.43
CA PHE A 39 3.33 -3.02 -6.30
C PHE A 39 4.73 -2.43 -6.42
N VAL A 40 4.82 -1.10 -6.35
CA VAL A 40 6.07 -0.34 -6.41
C VAL A 40 6.08 0.68 -5.27
N THR A 41 7.27 1.19 -4.96
CA THR A 41 7.43 2.32 -4.04
C THR A 41 7.07 3.65 -4.72
N VAL A 42 6.80 4.70 -3.94
CA VAL A 42 6.50 6.04 -4.48
C VAL A 42 7.63 6.57 -5.38
N PRO A 43 8.93 6.51 -5.00
CA PRO A 43 10.01 6.97 -5.87
C PRO A 43 10.06 6.24 -7.22
N GLN A 44 9.77 4.93 -7.24
CA GLN A 44 9.70 4.16 -8.48
C GLN A 44 8.49 4.57 -9.35
N LEU A 45 7.34 4.87 -8.72
CA LEU A 45 6.12 5.26 -9.43
C LEU A 45 6.28 6.60 -10.16
N ILE A 46 6.92 7.59 -9.51
CA ILE A 46 7.07 8.95 -10.05
C ILE A 46 8.47 9.24 -10.60
N GLN A 47 9.35 8.24 -10.66
CA GLN A 47 10.70 8.31 -11.24
C GLN A 47 11.61 9.37 -10.60
N VAL A 48 11.62 9.44 -9.26
CA VAL A 48 12.50 10.32 -8.49
C VAL A 48 13.44 9.51 -7.59
N SER A 49 14.53 10.12 -7.16
CA SER A 49 15.39 9.53 -6.13
C SER A 49 14.73 9.63 -4.75
N LYS A 50 14.98 8.65 -3.87
CA LYS A 50 14.58 8.74 -2.47
C LYS A 50 15.56 9.69 -1.75
N SER A 51 15.08 10.83 -1.29
CA SER A 51 15.82 11.65 -0.32
C SER A 51 15.77 10.99 1.06
N LYS A 52 16.85 11.16 1.83
CA LYS A 52 16.87 10.85 3.27
C LYS A 52 16.18 11.95 4.06
#